data_AF-A0A7C2KXW9-F1
#
_entry.id   AF-A0A7C2KXW9-F1
#
_cell.length_a   1.000
_cell.length_b   1.000
_cell.length_c   1.000
_cell.angle_alpha   90.00
_cell.angle_beta   90.00
_cell.angle_gamma   90.00
#
_symmetry.space_group_name_H-M   'P 1'
#
loop_
_entity.id
_entity.type
_entity.pdbx_description
1 polymer ?
#
loop_
_entity_poly.entity_id
_entity_poly.type
_entity_poly.pdbx_seq_one_letter_code
_entity_poly.pdbx_strand_id
1 'polypeptide(L)'
;MQPDLAELVADIRSHHRRRNFAMRQRQRLDMSLGSFLRAALGWRRLDDDEPRDKAQAALNEEAKRRAAALVEVGEAAMAAAELEAVAASRPLDGREERRLARLREQAVTDDPAYATFAPIIAATLGVRKPFETIEAEHTEQMERLAAQLPVWPRLQDIRGFTPRSLAIIVGEAGDLAAYPTASHLWKRMGVAVIGRGDGVADKRQGGLPATAPAEEWQRHGYNRARRSRLFVIGDVQVKMGDHYRAVYLARKAYEARRAEAAGVAVVPAAKIPRGRREGFMSEGQVHRRAQRYMEKRLLRDVWRAWNADRQANCRLPDAAIHRMPADPHLDAA
;
A
#
# COMPACT_ATOMS: atom_id res chain seq x y z
N MET A 1 19.13 7.20 29.06
CA MET A 1 19.75 6.01 28.44
C MET A 1 19.19 5.93 27.03
N GLN A 2 20.02 5.97 25.99
CA GLN A 2 19.51 5.78 24.63
C GLN A 2 19.06 4.32 24.49
N PRO A 3 17.84 4.05 23.99
CA PRO A 3 17.37 2.69 23.78
C PRO A 3 18.29 1.95 22.79
N ASP A 4 18.52 0.65 23.04
CA ASP A 4 19.32 -0.18 22.15
C ASP A 4 18.65 -0.26 20.76
N LEU A 5 19.43 -0.02 19.70
CA LEU A 5 18.94 -0.05 18.34
C LEU A 5 18.38 -1.42 17.97
N ALA A 6 19.03 -2.50 18.42
CA ALA A 6 18.59 -3.86 18.13
C ALA A 6 17.22 -4.14 18.79
N GLU A 7 17.04 -3.70 20.03
CA GLU A 7 15.77 -3.75 20.76
C GLU A 7 14.67 -2.95 20.05
N LEU A 8 14.91 -1.68 19.68
CA LEU A 8 13.95 -0.86 18.94
C LEU A 8 13.51 -1.53 17.62
N VAL A 9 14.46 -2.07 16.86
CA VAL A 9 14.16 -2.79 15.61
C VAL A 9 13.33 -4.05 15.88
N ALA A 10 13.67 -4.82 16.91
CA ALA A 10 12.94 -6.02 17.29
C ALA A 10 11.49 -5.70 17.67
N ASP A 11 11.28 -4.65 18.46
CA ASP A 11 9.96 -4.19 18.91
C ASP A 11 9.10 -3.67 17.77
N ILE A 12 9.66 -2.82 16.90
CA ILE A 12 8.96 -2.34 15.70
C ILE A 12 8.50 -3.53 14.85
N ARG A 13 9.36 -4.54 14.66
CA ARG A 13 8.99 -5.75 13.90
C ARG A 13 7.92 -6.58 14.62
N SER A 14 7.96 -6.65 15.94
CA SER A 14 6.96 -7.35 16.76
C SER A 14 5.58 -6.71 16.60
N HIS A 15 5.49 -5.40 16.82
CA HIS A 15 4.25 -4.65 16.64
C HIS A 15 3.76 -4.69 15.19
N HIS A 16 4.65 -4.60 14.20
CA HIS A 16 4.26 -4.72 12.78
C HIS A 16 3.63 -6.08 12.46
N ARG A 17 4.14 -7.18 13.03
CA ARG A 17 3.53 -8.52 12.85
C ARG A 17 2.13 -8.58 13.47
N ARG A 18 1.96 -8.06 14.69
CA ARG A 18 0.67 -8.05 15.39
C ARG A 18 -0.36 -7.17 14.68
N ARG A 19 0.04 -5.97 14.24
CA ARG A 19 -0.76 -5.07 13.39
C ARG A 19 -1.23 -5.79 12.12
N ASN A 20 -0.31 -6.45 11.40
CA ASN A 20 -0.64 -7.17 10.18
C ASN A 20 -1.56 -8.38 10.42
N PHE A 21 -1.44 -9.04 11.56
CA PHE A 21 -2.34 -10.13 11.96
C PHE A 21 -3.76 -9.59 12.15
N ALA A 22 -3.93 -8.54 12.96
CA ALA A 22 -5.22 -7.91 13.22
C ALA A 22 -5.90 -7.42 11.93
N MET A 23 -5.16 -6.70 11.08
CA MET A 23 -5.64 -6.25 9.77
C MET A 23 -6.14 -7.42 8.88
N ARG A 24 -5.46 -8.57 8.90
CA ARG A 24 -5.87 -9.76 8.14
C ARG A 24 -7.10 -10.44 8.73
N GLN A 25 -7.24 -10.50 10.06
CA GLN A 25 -8.43 -11.07 10.68
C GLN A 25 -9.65 -10.22 10.37
N ARG A 26 -9.53 -8.88 10.49
CA ARG A 26 -10.56 -7.94 10.06
C ARG A 26 -10.97 -8.18 8.59
N GLN A 27 -9.99 -8.21 7.68
CA GLN A 27 -10.28 -8.45 6.26
C GLN A 27 -10.99 -9.80 6.02
N ARG A 28 -10.64 -10.86 6.76
CA ARG A 28 -11.32 -12.16 6.66
C ARG A 28 -12.77 -12.09 7.10
N LEU A 29 -13.05 -11.38 8.20
CA LEU A 29 -14.42 -11.16 8.68
C LEU A 29 -15.24 -10.39 7.62
N ASP A 30 -14.69 -9.30 7.08
CA ASP A 30 -15.36 -8.49 6.05
C ASP A 30 -15.66 -9.32 4.78
N MET A 31 -14.68 -10.10 4.32
CA MET A 31 -14.86 -10.98 3.15
C MET A 31 -15.86 -12.11 3.42
N SER A 32 -15.85 -12.68 4.63
CA SER A 32 -16.78 -13.74 5.04
C SER A 32 -18.21 -13.22 5.08
N LEU A 33 -18.44 -12.06 5.71
CA LEU A 33 -19.74 -11.40 5.75
C LEU A 33 -20.24 -11.06 4.35
N GLY A 34 -19.41 -10.40 3.54
CA GLY A 34 -19.77 -10.08 2.17
C GLY A 34 -20.05 -11.32 1.32
N SER A 35 -19.36 -12.43 1.54
CA SER A 35 -19.64 -13.70 0.85
C SER A 35 -20.96 -14.31 1.29
N PHE A 36 -21.23 -14.34 2.60
CA PHE A 36 -22.47 -14.83 3.18
C PHE A 36 -23.68 -14.05 2.65
N LEU A 37 -23.64 -12.71 2.73
CA LEU A 37 -24.74 -11.86 2.27
C LEU A 37 -25.00 -12.03 0.78
N ARG A 38 -23.96 -12.10 -0.06
CA ARG A 38 -24.12 -12.34 -1.50
C ARG A 38 -24.82 -13.67 -1.77
N ALA A 39 -24.39 -14.75 -1.13
CA ALA A 39 -25.01 -16.06 -1.28
C ALA A 39 -26.49 -16.05 -0.82
N ALA A 40 -26.76 -15.43 0.33
CA ALA A 40 -28.12 -15.32 0.87
C ALA A 40 -29.04 -14.44 0.00
N LEU A 41 -28.48 -13.50 -0.76
CA LEU A 41 -29.19 -12.64 -1.72
C LEU A 41 -29.28 -13.24 -3.14
N GLY A 42 -28.99 -14.55 -3.29
CA GLY A 42 -29.17 -15.27 -4.55
C GLY A 42 -27.95 -15.25 -5.49
N TRP A 43 -26.77 -14.80 -5.02
CA TRP A 43 -25.55 -14.96 -5.79
C TRP A 43 -25.20 -16.45 -5.92
N ARG A 44 -24.93 -16.91 -7.15
CA ARG A 44 -24.40 -18.24 -7.42
C ARG A 44 -23.23 -18.20 -8.40
N ARG A 45 -22.32 -19.16 -8.27
CA ARG A 45 -21.24 -19.34 -9.25
C ARG A 45 -21.86 -19.79 -10.57
N LEU A 46 -21.45 -19.15 -11.67
CA LEU A 46 -21.73 -19.64 -13.02
C LEU A 46 -20.64 -20.64 -13.37
N ASP A 47 -21.02 -21.79 -13.91
CA ASP A 47 -20.06 -22.76 -14.41
C ASP A 47 -19.38 -22.23 -15.68
N ASP A 48 -18.12 -22.58 -15.88
CA ASP A 48 -17.29 -22.04 -16.97
C ASP A 48 -17.79 -22.49 -18.37
N ASP A 49 -18.60 -23.56 -18.42
CA ASP A 49 -19.15 -24.16 -19.63
C ASP A 49 -20.59 -23.70 -19.96
N GLU A 50 -21.25 -22.96 -19.05
CA GLU A 50 -22.58 -22.43 -19.34
C GLU A 50 -22.46 -21.15 -20.20
N PRO A 51 -23.26 -21.02 -21.28
CA PRO A 51 -23.31 -19.78 -22.04
C PRO A 51 -23.72 -18.68 -21.07
N ARG A 52 -22.85 -17.66 -20.88
CA ARG A 52 -23.03 -16.57 -19.91
C ARG A 52 -24.48 -16.10 -19.88
N ASP A 53 -25.23 -16.63 -18.92
CA ASP A 53 -26.61 -16.25 -18.75
C ASP A 53 -26.62 -14.80 -18.27
N LYS A 54 -26.99 -13.90 -19.18
CA LYS A 54 -27.04 -12.46 -18.91
C LYS A 54 -27.98 -12.18 -17.74
N ALA A 55 -29.03 -12.98 -17.56
CA ALA A 55 -29.95 -12.84 -16.44
C ALA A 55 -29.25 -13.18 -15.12
N GLN A 56 -28.57 -14.32 -15.03
CA GLN A 56 -27.82 -14.67 -13.81
C GLN A 56 -26.65 -13.74 -13.53
N ALA A 57 -25.96 -13.24 -14.56
CA ALA A 57 -24.93 -12.23 -14.38
C ALA A 57 -25.51 -10.93 -13.77
N ALA A 58 -26.69 -10.49 -14.23
CA ALA A 58 -27.38 -9.34 -13.68
C ALA A 58 -27.82 -9.59 -12.22
N LEU A 59 -28.36 -10.76 -11.91
CA LEU A 59 -28.71 -11.15 -10.54
C LEU A 59 -27.48 -11.16 -9.62
N ASN A 60 -26.34 -11.67 -10.10
CA ASN A 60 -25.10 -11.70 -9.35
C ASN A 60 -24.55 -10.29 -9.06
N GLU A 61 -24.63 -9.36 -10.02
CA GLU A 61 -24.26 -7.96 -9.80
C GLU A 61 -25.22 -7.26 -8.83
N GLU A 62 -26.52 -7.54 -8.93
CA GLU A 62 -27.51 -7.01 -7.99
C GLU A 62 -27.28 -7.51 -6.57
N ALA A 63 -27.02 -8.81 -6.38
CA ALA A 63 -26.70 -9.39 -5.08
C ALA A 63 -25.42 -8.78 -4.48
N LYS A 64 -24.39 -8.50 -5.29
CA LYS A 64 -23.18 -7.80 -4.83
C LYS A 64 -23.48 -6.39 -4.36
N ARG A 65 -24.24 -5.62 -5.14
CA ARG A 65 -24.63 -4.24 -4.83
C ARG A 65 -25.44 -4.19 -3.54
N ARG A 66 -26.48 -5.03 -3.43
CA ARG A 66 -27.32 -5.14 -2.23
C ARG A 66 -26.52 -5.56 -1.01
N ALA A 67 -25.67 -6.59 -1.12
CA ALA A 67 -24.81 -7.02 0.00
C ALA A 67 -23.92 -5.88 0.51
N ALA A 68 -23.31 -5.10 -0.38
CA ALA A 68 -22.50 -3.94 0.01
C ALA A 68 -23.35 -2.88 0.73
N ALA A 69 -24.52 -2.53 0.19
CA ALA A 69 -25.43 -1.56 0.80
C ALA A 69 -25.88 -1.99 2.20
N LEU A 70 -26.21 -3.27 2.41
CA LEU A 70 -26.60 -3.77 3.74
C LEU A 70 -25.45 -3.63 4.76
N VAL A 71 -24.20 -3.87 4.35
CA VAL A 71 -23.03 -3.67 5.23
C VAL A 71 -22.84 -2.20 5.54
N GLU A 72 -22.96 -1.30 4.56
CA GLU A 72 -22.84 0.15 4.76
C GLU A 72 -23.88 0.69 5.76
N VAL A 73 -25.14 0.23 5.65
CA VAL A 73 -26.22 0.56 6.59
C VAL A 73 -25.86 0.07 8.00
N GLY A 74 -25.36 -1.17 8.12
CA GLY A 74 -24.92 -1.72 9.41
C GLY A 74 -23.75 -0.98 10.03
N GLU A 75 -22.76 -0.57 9.23
CA GLU A 75 -21.64 0.26 9.68
C GLU A 75 -22.13 1.63 10.18
N ALA A 76 -23.05 2.27 9.45
CA ALA A 76 -23.64 3.54 9.85
C ALA A 76 -24.45 3.41 11.15
N ALA A 77 -25.26 2.36 11.30
CA ALA A 77 -26.05 2.08 12.49
C ALA A 77 -25.17 1.85 13.73
N MET A 78 -24.11 1.04 13.60
CA MET A 78 -23.16 0.79 14.68
C MET A 78 -22.42 2.09 15.09
N ALA A 79 -21.95 2.87 14.11
CA ALA A 79 -21.27 4.14 14.39
C ALA A 79 -22.20 5.19 15.00
N ALA A 80 -23.48 5.22 14.62
CA ALA A 80 -24.48 6.08 15.25
C ALA A 80 -24.69 5.68 16.72
N ALA A 81 -24.89 4.39 17.00
CA ALA A 81 -25.06 3.88 18.36
C ALA A 81 -23.87 4.19 19.27
N GLU A 82 -22.64 4.10 18.76
CA GLU A 82 -21.44 4.49 19.51
C GLU A 82 -21.44 5.98 19.89
N LEU A 83 -21.82 6.85 18.95
CA LEU A 83 -21.83 8.29 19.16
C LEU A 83 -23.00 8.73 20.07
N GLU A 84 -24.12 8.01 20.03
CA GLU A 84 -25.23 8.16 20.98
C GLU A 84 -24.81 7.77 22.40
N ALA A 85 -24.04 6.68 22.56
CA ALA A 85 -23.48 6.30 23.86
C ALA A 85 -22.53 7.39 24.41
N VAL A 86 -21.74 8.04 23.54
CA VAL A 86 -20.95 9.22 23.93
C VAL A 86 -21.85 10.38 24.33
N ALA A 87 -22.89 10.68 23.55
CA ALA A 87 -23.85 11.75 23.83
C ALA A 87 -24.59 11.58 25.17
N ALA A 88 -24.83 10.33 25.58
CA ALA A 88 -25.40 10.01 26.88
C ALA A 88 -24.44 10.30 28.05
N SER A 89 -23.12 10.30 27.81
CA SER A 89 -22.08 10.55 28.81
C SER A 89 -21.61 12.00 28.86
N ARG A 90 -21.66 12.72 27.74
CA ARG A 90 -21.30 14.14 27.62
C ARG A 90 -22.02 14.81 26.45
N PRO A 91 -22.19 16.14 26.46
CA PRO A 91 -22.63 16.87 25.29
C PRO A 91 -21.70 16.61 24.08
N LEU A 92 -22.31 16.43 22.91
CA LEU A 92 -21.60 16.38 21.64
C LEU A 92 -21.22 17.79 21.19
N ASP A 93 -20.09 17.94 20.50
CA ASP A 93 -19.79 19.18 19.81
C ASP A 93 -20.59 19.29 18.48
N GLY A 94 -20.66 20.48 17.89
CA GLY A 94 -21.43 20.68 16.66
C GLY A 94 -20.94 19.86 15.45
N ARG A 95 -19.69 19.38 15.43
CA ARG A 95 -19.20 18.45 14.38
C ARG A 95 -19.70 17.03 14.65
N GLU A 96 -19.69 16.60 15.90
CA GLU A 96 -20.23 15.31 16.35
C GLU A 96 -21.74 15.23 16.12
N GLU A 97 -22.51 16.26 16.44
CA GLU A 97 -23.95 16.32 16.19
C GLU A 97 -24.28 16.16 14.70
N ARG A 98 -23.59 16.92 13.83
CA ARG A 98 -23.75 16.79 12.36
C ARG A 98 -23.36 15.40 11.86
N ARG A 99 -22.33 14.80 12.45
CA ARG A 99 -21.91 13.43 12.12
C ARG A 99 -22.98 12.42 12.54
N LEU A 100 -23.54 12.53 13.75
CA LEU A 100 -24.60 11.66 14.23
C LEU A 100 -25.84 11.73 13.34
N ALA A 101 -26.28 12.94 12.97
CA ALA A 101 -27.41 13.14 12.07
C ALA A 101 -27.21 12.42 10.72
N ARG A 102 -26.03 12.60 10.10
CA ARG A 102 -25.67 11.92 8.85
C ARG A 102 -25.63 10.39 9.01
N LEU A 103 -25.08 9.88 10.11
CA LEU A 103 -25.01 8.44 10.35
C LEU A 103 -26.41 7.82 10.54
N ARG A 104 -27.31 8.51 11.25
CA ARG A 104 -28.71 8.08 11.39
C ARG A 104 -29.40 8.02 10.04
N GLU A 105 -29.22 9.04 9.18
CA GLU A 105 -29.74 9.04 7.82
C GLU A 105 -29.21 7.87 6.99
N GLN A 106 -27.89 7.61 7.06
CA GLN A 106 -27.25 6.48 6.36
C GLN A 106 -27.64 5.10 6.91
N ALA A 107 -28.11 5.03 8.16
CA ALA A 107 -28.56 3.80 8.81
C ALA A 107 -30.01 3.40 8.46
N VAL A 108 -30.71 4.20 7.65
CA VAL A 108 -32.07 3.90 7.19
C VAL A 108 -32.02 3.18 5.85
N THR A 109 -32.77 2.09 5.72
CA THR A 109 -32.96 1.37 4.45
C THR A 109 -34.33 0.72 4.37
N ASP A 110 -34.93 0.75 3.19
CA ASP A 110 -36.18 0.08 2.88
C ASP A 110 -35.98 -1.37 2.43
N ASP A 111 -34.73 -1.86 2.32
CA ASP A 111 -34.46 -3.24 1.92
C ASP A 111 -34.86 -4.21 3.07
N PRO A 112 -35.91 -5.04 2.91
CA PRO A 112 -36.36 -5.94 3.96
C PRO A 112 -35.32 -7.00 4.34
N ALA A 113 -34.33 -7.25 3.47
CA ALA A 113 -33.21 -8.13 3.80
C ALA A 113 -32.37 -7.56 4.95
N TYR A 114 -32.33 -6.25 5.15
CA TYR A 114 -31.61 -5.65 6.28
C TYR A 114 -32.19 -6.12 7.61
N ALA A 115 -33.51 -6.07 7.79
CA ALA A 115 -34.15 -6.56 9.02
C ALA A 115 -33.81 -8.03 9.31
N THR A 116 -33.68 -8.84 8.25
CA THR A 116 -33.30 -10.26 8.36
C THR A 116 -31.83 -10.43 8.76
N PHE A 117 -30.91 -9.65 8.19
CA PHE A 117 -29.47 -9.83 8.36
C PHE A 117 -28.82 -8.90 9.38
N ALA A 118 -29.55 -7.91 9.92
CA ALA A 118 -29.03 -6.93 10.87
C ALA A 118 -28.32 -7.55 12.08
N PRO A 119 -28.84 -8.61 12.74
CA PRO A 119 -28.13 -9.25 13.85
C PRO A 119 -26.77 -9.84 13.44
N ILE A 120 -26.68 -10.46 12.26
CA ILE A 120 -25.44 -11.06 11.75
C ILE A 120 -24.42 -9.97 11.37
N ILE A 121 -24.89 -8.90 10.72
CA ILE A 121 -24.07 -7.74 10.37
C ILE A 121 -23.52 -7.09 11.64
N ALA A 122 -24.39 -6.76 12.59
CA ALA A 122 -23.99 -6.14 13.86
C ALA A 122 -23.01 -7.02 14.66
N ALA A 123 -23.26 -8.33 14.75
CA ALA A 123 -22.35 -9.25 15.44
C ALA A 123 -20.97 -9.30 14.77
N THR A 124 -20.92 -9.38 13.43
CA THR A 124 -19.64 -9.41 12.70
C THR A 124 -18.87 -8.10 12.86
N LEU A 125 -19.55 -6.96 12.70
CA LEU A 125 -18.95 -5.63 12.89
C LEU A 125 -18.48 -5.43 14.34
N GLY A 126 -19.22 -5.93 15.32
CA GLY A 126 -18.82 -5.94 16.73
C GLY A 126 -17.53 -6.74 16.97
N VAL A 127 -17.39 -7.92 16.37
CA VAL A 127 -16.16 -8.74 16.45
C VAL A 127 -14.98 -8.11 15.71
N ARG A 128 -15.23 -7.27 14.70
CA ARG A 128 -14.18 -6.52 13.99
C ARG A 128 -13.52 -5.47 14.90
N LYS A 129 -14.27 -4.83 15.80
CA LYS A 129 -13.80 -3.70 16.63
C LYS A 129 -12.54 -4.03 17.47
N PRO A 130 -12.44 -5.16 18.19
CA PRO A 130 -11.19 -5.54 18.86
C PRO A 130 -9.96 -5.59 17.94
N PHE A 131 -10.11 -6.04 16.69
CA PHE A 131 -8.99 -6.05 15.74
C PHE A 131 -8.62 -4.66 15.24
N GLU A 132 -9.58 -3.74 15.12
CA GLU A 132 -9.29 -2.32 14.82
C GLU A 132 -8.52 -1.66 15.96
N THR A 133 -8.92 -1.93 17.21
CA THR A 133 -8.20 -1.46 18.41
C THR A 133 -6.77 -1.98 18.41
N ILE A 134 -6.55 -3.29 18.23
CA ILE A 134 -5.20 -3.87 18.15
C ILE A 134 -4.39 -3.29 16.99
N GLU A 135 -5.01 -3.06 15.82
CA GLU A 135 -4.36 -2.43 14.67
C GLU A 135 -3.92 -1.00 15.00
N ALA A 136 -4.79 -0.20 15.62
CA ALA A 136 -4.53 1.19 15.99
C ALA A 136 -3.43 1.29 17.05
N GLU A 137 -3.56 0.55 18.16
CA GLU A 137 -2.57 0.51 19.24
C GLU A 137 -1.18 0.15 18.73
N HIS A 138 -1.06 -0.92 17.93
CA HIS A 138 0.24 -1.31 17.39
C HIS A 138 0.76 -0.36 16.32
N THR A 139 -0.11 0.36 15.61
CA THR A 139 0.32 1.43 14.70
C THR A 139 0.93 2.59 15.49
N GLU A 140 0.28 3.02 16.57
CA GLU A 140 0.79 4.08 17.46
C GLU A 140 2.12 3.68 18.11
N GLN A 141 2.22 2.47 18.66
CA GLN A 141 3.47 1.99 19.27
C GLN A 141 4.63 1.93 18.26
N MET A 142 4.35 1.47 17.03
CA MET A 142 5.34 1.47 15.95
C MET A 142 5.83 2.88 15.59
N GLU A 143 4.93 3.86 15.53
CA GLU A 143 5.29 5.25 15.26
C GLU A 143 6.16 5.83 16.37
N ARG A 144 5.76 5.63 17.63
CA ARG A 144 6.51 6.07 18.80
C ARG A 144 7.92 5.47 18.84
N LEU A 145 8.06 4.18 18.54
CA LEU A 145 9.36 3.50 18.49
C LEU A 145 10.20 3.98 17.30
N ALA A 146 9.60 4.16 16.13
CA ALA A 146 10.33 4.63 14.95
C ALA A 146 10.83 6.06 15.08
N ALA A 147 10.09 6.94 15.78
CA ALA A 147 10.53 8.30 16.09
C ALA A 147 11.76 8.34 17.02
N GLN A 148 12.02 7.27 17.79
CA GLN A 148 13.20 7.13 18.65
C GLN A 148 14.43 6.58 17.91
N LEU A 149 14.28 6.10 16.68
CA LEU A 149 15.41 5.60 15.91
C LEU A 149 16.40 6.75 15.61
N PRO A 150 17.72 6.55 15.77
CA PRO A 150 18.72 7.58 15.51
C PRO A 150 18.69 8.17 14.10
N VAL A 151 18.16 7.42 13.13
CA VAL A 151 18.00 7.88 11.74
C VAL A 151 16.86 8.91 11.56
N TRP A 152 15.87 8.91 12.47
CA TRP A 152 14.64 9.68 12.29
C TRP A 152 14.87 11.19 12.14
N PRO A 153 15.74 11.85 12.94
CA PRO A 153 16.04 13.27 12.76
C PRO A 153 16.54 13.66 11.36
N ARG A 154 17.16 12.72 10.62
CA ARG A 154 17.63 12.94 9.24
C ARG A 154 16.54 12.77 8.18
N LEU A 155 15.40 12.19 8.54
CA LEU A 155 14.32 11.84 7.62
C LEU A 155 13.04 12.63 7.88
N GLN A 156 12.89 13.25 9.05
CA GLN A 156 11.67 13.95 9.47
C GLN A 156 11.29 15.13 8.56
N ASP A 157 12.27 15.73 7.89
CA ASP A 157 12.04 16.87 6.99
C ASP A 157 11.51 16.46 5.61
N ILE A 158 11.49 15.15 5.30
CA ILE A 158 10.92 14.65 4.05
C ILE A 158 9.40 14.76 4.13
N ARG A 159 8.81 15.67 3.35
CA ARG A 159 7.37 15.91 3.39
C ARG A 159 6.58 14.65 3.05
N GLY A 160 5.65 14.28 3.94
CA GLY A 160 4.82 13.08 3.78
C GLY A 160 5.51 11.77 4.16
N PHE A 161 6.76 11.81 4.63
CA PHE A 161 7.44 10.65 5.21
C PHE A 161 7.33 10.74 6.73
N THR A 162 6.53 9.88 7.33
CA THR A 162 6.21 9.92 8.77
C THR A 162 6.95 8.81 9.53
N PRO A 163 6.95 8.84 10.88
CA PRO A 163 7.46 7.71 11.67
C PRO A 163 6.79 6.39 11.29
N ARG A 164 5.50 6.41 10.90
CA ARG A 164 4.79 5.24 10.38
C ARG A 164 5.45 4.66 9.13
N SER A 165 5.84 5.51 8.17
CA SER A 165 6.52 5.08 6.95
C SER A 165 7.85 4.39 7.27
N LEU A 166 8.63 4.97 8.18
CA LEU A 166 9.89 4.37 8.65
C LEU A 166 9.64 3.05 9.38
N ALA A 167 8.67 3.01 10.30
CA ALA A 167 8.30 1.82 11.07
C ALA A 167 7.85 0.67 10.17
N ILE A 168 7.11 0.95 9.09
CA ILE A 168 6.70 -0.07 8.11
C ILE A 168 7.93 -0.63 7.37
N ILE A 169 8.88 0.23 6.96
CA ILE A 169 10.11 -0.22 6.28
C ILE A 169 10.93 -1.11 7.22
N VAL A 170 11.17 -0.66 8.46
CA VAL A 170 11.90 -1.44 9.48
C VAL A 170 11.13 -2.70 9.88
N GLY A 171 9.81 -2.65 9.99
CA GLY A 171 8.97 -3.80 10.28
C GLY A 171 9.08 -4.91 9.22
N GLU A 172 9.28 -4.54 7.95
CA GLU A 172 9.48 -5.47 6.84
C GLU A 172 10.93 -5.92 6.64
N ALA A 173 11.88 -5.00 6.78
CA ALA A 173 13.28 -5.20 6.44
C ALA A 173 14.17 -5.56 7.65
N GLY A 174 13.76 -5.17 8.85
CA GLY A 174 14.58 -5.23 10.06
C GLY A 174 15.66 -4.14 10.07
N ASP A 175 16.82 -4.47 10.64
CA ASP A 175 17.96 -3.56 10.68
C ASP A 175 18.47 -3.30 9.26
N LEU A 176 18.50 -2.03 8.86
CA LEU A 176 18.91 -1.64 7.51
C LEU A 176 20.44 -1.72 7.32
N ALA A 177 21.22 -1.79 8.41
CA ALA A 177 22.67 -2.01 8.34
C ALA A 177 23.03 -3.45 7.92
N ALA A 178 22.11 -4.40 8.06
CA ALA A 178 22.28 -5.78 7.58
C ALA A 178 22.26 -5.89 6.04
N TYR A 179 21.94 -4.81 5.31
CA TYR A 179 21.94 -4.77 3.85
C TYR A 179 23.23 -4.11 3.35
N PRO A 180 24.13 -4.84 2.67
CA PRO A 180 25.43 -4.29 2.22
C PRO A 180 25.30 -3.08 1.29
N THR A 181 24.22 -3.06 0.49
CA THR A 181 23.91 -1.94 -0.41
C THR A 181 22.41 -1.69 -0.44
N ALA A 182 22.00 -0.47 -0.80
CA ALA A 182 20.59 -0.14 -1.02
C ALA A 182 19.90 -1.08 -2.03
N SER A 183 20.63 -1.67 -2.98
CA SER A 183 20.07 -2.64 -3.94
C SER A 183 19.56 -3.92 -3.27
N HIS A 184 20.20 -4.35 -2.17
CA HIS A 184 19.72 -5.49 -1.39
C HIS A 184 18.40 -5.13 -0.67
N LEU A 185 18.29 -3.91 -0.14
CA LEU A 185 17.04 -3.39 0.43
C LEU A 185 15.93 -3.28 -0.64
N TRP A 186 16.27 -2.85 -1.87
CA TRP A 186 15.32 -2.84 -2.98
C TRP A 186 14.76 -4.23 -3.29
N LYS A 187 15.62 -5.27 -3.26
CA LYS A 187 15.18 -6.67 -3.46
C LYS A 187 14.26 -7.12 -2.34
N ARG A 188 14.57 -6.78 -1.08
CA ARG A 188 13.72 -7.07 0.08
C ARG A 188 12.33 -6.44 -0.04
N MET A 189 12.28 -5.20 -0.50
CA MET A 189 11.04 -4.40 -0.59
C MET A 189 10.27 -4.57 -1.91
N GLY A 190 10.74 -5.42 -2.83
CA GLY A 190 10.00 -5.77 -4.04
C GLY A 190 10.18 -4.80 -5.22
N VAL A 191 11.19 -3.92 -5.19
CA VAL A 191 11.43 -2.89 -6.22
C VAL A 191 12.72 -3.08 -7.01
N ALA A 192 13.45 -4.17 -6.77
CA ALA A 192 14.62 -4.51 -7.56
C ALA A 192 14.27 -4.82 -9.03
N VAL A 193 15.32 -4.80 -9.85
CA VAL A 193 15.35 -5.41 -11.18
C VAL A 193 16.28 -6.62 -11.03
N ILE A 194 15.83 -7.79 -11.46
CA ILE A 194 16.51 -9.07 -11.31
C ILE A 194 16.78 -9.59 -12.73
N GLY A 195 18.03 -9.95 -13.02
CA GLY A 195 18.46 -10.34 -14.36
C GLY A 195 19.91 -10.03 -14.73
N ARG A 196 20.74 -9.53 -13.80
CA ARG A 196 22.19 -9.45 -14.06
C ARG A 196 22.83 -10.84 -13.97
N GLY A 197 23.00 -11.49 -15.12
CA GLY A 197 23.77 -12.74 -15.27
C GLY A 197 23.13 -13.71 -16.27
N ASP A 198 23.97 -14.36 -17.08
CA ASP A 198 23.67 -15.54 -17.90
C ASP A 198 22.66 -15.38 -19.05
N GLY A 199 22.69 -14.24 -19.75
CA GLY A 199 21.86 -14.03 -20.94
C GLY A 199 20.36 -13.84 -20.67
N VAL A 200 19.95 -13.71 -19.40
CA VAL A 200 18.56 -13.44 -19.02
C VAL A 200 18.30 -11.94 -19.05
N ALA A 201 17.29 -11.50 -19.80
CA ALA A 201 16.90 -10.09 -19.84
C ALA A 201 16.52 -9.56 -18.45
N ASP A 202 16.89 -8.32 -18.15
CA ASP A 202 16.54 -7.62 -16.90
C ASP A 202 15.02 -7.59 -16.67
N LYS A 203 14.53 -8.41 -15.74
CA LYS A 203 13.11 -8.48 -15.37
C LYS A 203 12.84 -7.72 -14.09
N ARG A 204 11.73 -6.99 -14.04
CA ARG A 204 11.30 -6.31 -12.81
C ARG A 204 10.90 -7.31 -11.75
N GLN A 205 11.14 -6.94 -10.50
CA GLN A 205 10.63 -7.75 -9.42
C GLN A 205 9.09 -7.74 -9.40
N GLY A 206 8.45 -8.90 -9.62
CA GLY A 206 7.02 -9.18 -9.70
C GLY A 206 6.57 -9.48 -11.13
N GLY A 207 7.48 -9.48 -12.11
CA GLY A 207 7.18 -9.60 -13.54
C GLY A 207 7.52 -10.96 -14.17
N LEU A 208 7.63 -12.02 -13.38
CA LEU A 208 7.75 -13.38 -13.95
C LEU A 208 6.40 -13.81 -14.56
N PRO A 209 6.41 -14.62 -15.63
CA PRO A 209 5.18 -15.18 -16.19
C PRO A 209 4.51 -16.11 -15.17
N ALA A 210 3.20 -16.28 -15.29
CA ALA A 210 2.44 -17.21 -14.42
C ALA A 210 2.92 -18.66 -14.56
N THR A 211 3.53 -19.00 -15.70
CA THR A 211 4.11 -20.30 -16.01
C THR A 211 5.54 -20.48 -15.48
N ALA A 212 6.14 -19.46 -14.85
CA ALA A 212 7.48 -19.58 -14.29
C ALA A 212 7.50 -20.63 -13.14
N PRO A 213 8.54 -21.47 -13.06
CA PRO A 213 8.64 -22.50 -12.03
C PRO A 213 8.74 -21.90 -10.63
N ALA A 214 8.32 -22.68 -9.63
CA ALA A 214 8.30 -22.25 -8.22
C ALA A 214 9.70 -21.81 -7.74
N GLU A 215 10.77 -22.49 -8.16
CA GLU A 215 12.15 -22.15 -7.83
C GLU A 215 12.56 -20.76 -8.36
N GLU A 216 12.12 -20.39 -9.57
CA GLU A 216 12.39 -19.06 -10.12
C GLU A 216 11.69 -18.00 -9.28
N TRP A 217 10.43 -18.23 -8.87
CA TRP A 217 9.71 -17.34 -7.95
C TRP A 217 10.38 -17.23 -6.58
N GLN A 218 10.90 -18.33 -6.03
CA GLN A 218 11.63 -18.34 -4.76
C GLN A 218 12.92 -17.51 -4.85
N ARG A 219 13.76 -17.74 -5.87
CA ARG A 219 14.98 -16.95 -6.15
C ARG A 219 14.70 -15.46 -6.31
N HIS A 220 13.60 -15.19 -6.99
CA HIS A 220 13.13 -13.86 -7.31
C HIS A 220 12.65 -13.12 -6.03
N GLY A 221 12.19 -13.87 -5.02
CA GLY A 221 11.98 -13.39 -3.65
C GLY A 221 10.93 -12.29 -3.54
N TYR A 222 10.03 -12.21 -4.53
CA TYR A 222 9.00 -11.19 -4.57
C TYR A 222 7.93 -11.42 -3.51
N ASN A 223 7.67 -10.39 -2.69
CA ASN A 223 6.58 -10.38 -1.74
C ASN A 223 5.58 -9.28 -2.11
N ARG A 224 4.39 -9.68 -2.59
CA ARG A 224 3.33 -8.75 -3.03
C ARG A 224 2.91 -7.79 -1.91
N ALA A 225 2.81 -8.27 -0.67
CA ALA A 225 2.38 -7.44 0.46
C ALA A 225 3.41 -6.34 0.76
N ARG A 226 4.72 -6.66 0.77
CA ARG A 226 5.79 -5.66 0.91
C ARG A 226 5.75 -4.60 -0.18
N ARG A 227 5.63 -5.06 -1.44
CA ARG A 227 5.54 -4.15 -2.58
C ARG A 227 4.35 -3.19 -2.45
N SER A 228 3.20 -3.71 -2.01
CA SER A 228 1.99 -2.92 -1.79
C SER A 228 2.18 -1.85 -0.71
N ARG A 229 2.81 -2.20 0.43
CA ARG A 229 3.09 -1.24 1.51
C ARG A 229 4.01 -0.12 1.03
N LEU A 230 5.09 -0.45 0.31
CA LEU A 230 5.98 0.54 -0.26
C LEU A 230 5.28 1.39 -1.34
N PHE A 231 4.36 0.82 -2.11
CA PHE A 231 3.56 1.56 -3.08
C PHE A 231 2.77 2.68 -2.41
N VAL A 232 2.10 2.37 -1.29
CA VAL A 232 1.34 3.35 -0.51
C VAL A 232 2.25 4.46 0.03
N ILE A 233 3.41 4.11 0.59
CA ILE A 233 4.41 5.09 1.03
C ILE A 233 4.82 6.00 -0.16
N GLY A 234 5.12 5.41 -1.31
CA GLY A 234 5.50 6.16 -2.51
C GLY A 234 4.38 7.03 -3.07
N ASP A 235 3.12 6.58 -3.01
CA ASP A 235 1.96 7.33 -3.48
C ASP A 235 1.75 8.63 -2.67
N VAL A 236 1.95 8.56 -1.35
CA VAL A 236 1.97 9.75 -0.48
C VAL A 236 3.04 10.74 -0.95
N GLN A 237 4.25 10.26 -1.27
CA GLN A 237 5.34 11.11 -1.75
C GLN A 237 5.02 11.80 -3.09
N VAL A 238 4.32 11.12 -4.00
CA VAL A 238 3.86 11.72 -5.26
C VAL A 238 2.83 12.83 -5.00
N LYS A 239 1.93 12.62 -4.04
CA LYS A 239 0.84 13.56 -3.73
C LYS A 239 1.32 14.80 -2.99
N MET A 240 2.21 14.65 -2.01
CA MET A 240 2.60 15.72 -1.08
C MET A 240 3.45 16.85 -1.68
N GLY A 241 3.96 16.71 -2.91
CA GLY A 241 4.43 17.88 -3.66
C GLY A 241 5.91 18.25 -3.58
N ASP A 242 6.77 17.40 -3.01
CA ASP A 242 8.14 17.79 -2.62
C ASP A 242 9.24 17.19 -3.55
N HIS A 243 10.50 17.13 -3.09
CA HIS A 243 11.67 16.57 -3.80
C HIS A 243 11.37 15.26 -4.54
N TYR A 244 10.73 14.29 -3.88
CA TYR A 244 10.40 13.01 -4.51
C TYR A 244 9.35 13.11 -5.62
N ARG A 245 8.45 14.10 -5.57
CA ARG A 245 7.53 14.38 -6.68
C ARG A 245 8.30 14.90 -7.89
N ALA A 246 9.29 15.76 -7.70
CA ALA A 246 10.15 16.23 -8.80
C ALA A 246 10.88 15.05 -9.46
N VAL A 247 11.49 14.16 -8.66
CA VAL A 247 12.11 12.92 -9.16
C VAL A 247 11.11 12.05 -9.94
N TYR A 248 9.88 11.91 -9.43
CA TYR A 248 8.82 11.17 -10.10
C TYR A 248 8.41 11.80 -11.44
N LEU A 249 8.19 13.12 -11.49
CA LEU A 249 7.78 13.84 -12.71
C LEU A 249 8.89 13.80 -13.77
N ALA A 250 10.14 14.05 -13.38
CA ALA A 250 11.29 13.93 -14.27
C ALA A 250 11.39 12.52 -14.86
N ARG A 251 11.19 11.48 -14.03
CA ARG A 251 11.19 10.10 -14.54
C ARG A 251 9.99 9.79 -15.43
N LYS A 252 8.81 10.37 -15.15
CA LYS A 252 7.61 10.21 -15.98
C LYS A 252 7.85 10.78 -17.39
N ALA A 253 8.45 11.97 -17.47
CA ALA A 253 8.84 12.59 -18.74
C ALA A 253 9.89 11.76 -19.49
N TYR A 254 10.93 11.29 -18.79
CA TYR A 254 11.95 10.40 -19.38
C TYR A 254 11.35 9.11 -19.96
N GLU A 255 10.45 8.44 -19.22
CA GLU A 255 9.83 7.19 -19.68
C GLU A 255 8.90 7.42 -20.88
N ALA A 256 8.25 8.59 -20.97
CA ALA A 256 7.45 8.97 -22.12
C ALA A 256 8.33 9.21 -23.36
N ARG A 257 9.39 10.03 -23.25
CA ARG A 257 10.35 10.25 -24.34
C ARG A 257 11.02 8.97 -24.80
N ARG A 258 11.39 8.08 -23.87
CA ARG A 258 11.98 6.78 -24.23
C ARG A 258 11.00 5.86 -24.96
N ALA A 259 9.70 5.93 -24.63
CA ALA A 259 8.69 5.16 -25.35
C ALA A 259 8.52 5.70 -26.78
N GLU A 260 8.42 7.02 -26.92
CA GLU A 260 8.34 7.70 -28.21
C GLU A 260 9.55 7.40 -29.11
N ALA A 261 10.77 7.51 -28.58
CA ALA A 261 12.00 7.17 -29.31
C ALA A 261 12.06 5.68 -29.74
N ALA A 262 11.33 4.80 -29.06
CA ALA A 262 11.21 3.38 -29.43
C ALA A 262 10.01 3.11 -30.36
N GLY A 263 9.33 4.15 -30.87
CA GLY A 263 8.13 4.03 -31.71
C GLY A 263 6.89 3.54 -30.95
N VAL A 264 6.88 3.63 -29.61
CA VAL A 264 5.78 3.16 -28.76
C VAL A 264 4.93 4.36 -28.29
N ALA A 265 3.67 4.42 -28.73
CA ALA A 265 2.77 5.49 -28.35
C ALA A 265 2.31 5.38 -26.88
N VAL A 266 2.42 6.47 -26.12
CA VAL A 266 1.91 6.55 -24.74
C VAL A 266 0.48 7.07 -24.75
N VAL A 267 -0.49 6.25 -24.34
CA VAL A 267 -1.91 6.62 -24.36
C VAL A 267 -2.66 6.17 -23.09
N PRO A 268 -3.81 6.78 -22.75
CA PRO A 268 -4.70 6.25 -21.72
C PRO A 268 -5.08 4.79 -22.01
N ALA A 269 -5.18 3.95 -20.98
CA ALA A 269 -5.42 2.51 -21.14
C ALA A 269 -6.70 2.19 -21.93
N ALA A 270 -7.75 3.01 -21.77
CA ALA A 270 -9.02 2.88 -22.49
C ALA A 270 -8.89 3.09 -24.01
N LYS A 271 -7.83 3.75 -24.48
CA LYS A 271 -7.59 4.03 -25.90
C LYS A 271 -6.70 2.99 -26.60
N ILE A 272 -6.18 1.99 -25.86
CA ILE A 272 -5.33 0.95 -26.46
C ILE A 272 -6.23 -0.09 -27.15
N PRO A 273 -6.09 -0.30 -28.48
CA PRO A 273 -6.90 -1.29 -29.17
C PRO A 273 -6.65 -2.71 -28.65
N ARG A 274 -7.73 -3.48 -28.47
CA ARG A 274 -7.64 -4.89 -28.06
C ARG A 274 -6.88 -5.67 -29.13
N GLY A 275 -5.84 -6.40 -28.73
CA GLY A 275 -5.01 -7.20 -29.64
C GLY A 275 -3.82 -6.46 -30.27
N ARG A 276 -3.70 -5.13 -30.13
CA ARG A 276 -2.54 -4.36 -30.63
C ARG A 276 -1.74 -3.74 -29.48
N ARG A 277 -1.15 -4.58 -28.63
CA ARG A 277 -0.35 -4.09 -27.48
C ARG A 277 1.09 -3.76 -27.84
N GLU A 278 1.59 -4.26 -28.96
CA GLU A 278 3.02 -4.21 -29.30
C GLU A 278 3.53 -2.81 -29.69
N GLY A 279 2.65 -1.85 -29.99
CA GLY A 279 3.01 -0.45 -30.28
C GLY A 279 2.56 0.57 -29.23
N PHE A 280 2.01 0.13 -28.09
CA PHE A 280 1.40 1.05 -27.13
C PHE A 280 1.90 0.83 -25.71
N MET A 281 2.09 1.93 -24.99
CA MET A 281 2.31 1.93 -23.55
C MET A 281 1.21 2.72 -22.86
N SER A 282 0.56 2.12 -21.88
CA SER A 282 -0.44 2.86 -21.09
C SER A 282 0.25 3.92 -20.23
N GLU A 283 -0.40 5.07 -20.04
CA GLU A 283 0.02 6.08 -19.05
C GLU A 283 0.20 5.47 -17.65
N GLY A 284 -0.64 4.50 -17.29
CA GLY A 284 -0.53 3.74 -16.05
C GLY A 284 0.75 2.88 -15.95
N GLN A 285 1.30 2.40 -17.07
CA GLN A 285 2.63 1.77 -17.09
C GLN A 285 3.74 2.79 -16.88
N VAL A 286 3.67 3.96 -17.52
CA VAL A 286 4.64 5.05 -17.33
C VAL A 286 4.65 5.53 -15.87
N HIS A 287 3.47 5.76 -15.29
CA HIS A 287 3.29 6.10 -13.88
C HIS A 287 3.94 5.07 -12.94
N ARG A 288 3.63 3.77 -13.09
CA ARG A 288 4.21 2.71 -12.25
C ARG A 288 5.72 2.59 -12.38
N ARG A 289 6.28 2.90 -13.56
CA ARG A 289 7.73 2.95 -13.80
C ARG A 289 8.37 4.12 -13.08
N ALA A 290 7.81 5.31 -13.23
CA ALA A 290 8.27 6.53 -12.60
C ALA A 290 8.21 6.45 -11.07
N GLN A 291 7.08 5.97 -10.53
CA GLN A 291 6.91 5.79 -9.09
C GLN A 291 7.89 4.77 -8.53
N ARG A 292 8.10 3.63 -9.21
CA ARG A 292 9.11 2.64 -8.77
C ARG A 292 10.51 3.22 -8.72
N TYR A 293 10.89 4.05 -9.70
CA TYR A 293 12.19 4.72 -9.69
C TYR A 293 12.33 5.67 -8.50
N MET A 294 11.30 6.47 -8.23
CA MET A 294 11.25 7.35 -7.06
C MET A 294 11.32 6.55 -5.74
N GLU A 295 10.57 5.46 -5.61
CA GLU A 295 10.63 4.58 -4.43
C GLU A 295 12.04 4.01 -4.20
N LYS A 296 12.77 3.67 -5.26
CA LYS A 296 14.17 3.22 -5.17
C LYS A 296 15.09 4.34 -4.68
N ARG A 297 14.88 5.59 -5.11
CA ARG A 297 15.60 6.76 -4.60
C ARG A 297 15.32 6.96 -3.11
N LEU A 298 14.04 6.95 -2.70
CA LEU A 298 13.64 7.04 -1.30
C LEU A 298 14.32 5.97 -0.43
N LEU A 299 14.23 4.70 -0.81
CA LEU A 299 14.86 3.61 -0.05
C LEU A 299 16.39 3.74 0.03
N ARG A 300 17.02 4.26 -1.03
CA ARG A 300 18.47 4.50 -1.02
C ARG A 300 18.82 5.60 -0.03
N ASP A 301 18.05 6.68 0.01
CA ASP A 301 18.33 7.82 0.87
C ASP A 301 18.03 7.47 2.35
N VAL A 302 16.99 6.68 2.62
CA VAL A 302 16.74 6.04 3.93
C VAL A 302 17.90 5.13 4.34
N TRP A 303 18.38 4.24 3.45
CA TRP A 303 19.51 3.36 3.73
C TRP A 303 20.80 4.15 3.99
N ARG A 304 21.06 5.23 3.25
CA ARG A 304 22.20 6.12 3.47
C ARG A 304 22.10 6.82 4.81
N ALA A 305 20.94 7.38 5.15
CA ALA A 305 20.73 8.03 6.44
C ALA A 305 20.97 7.08 7.62
N TRP A 306 20.51 5.82 7.48
CA TRP A 306 20.72 4.76 8.48
C TRP A 306 22.19 4.39 8.65
N ASN A 307 22.94 4.34 7.54
CA ASN A 307 24.33 3.91 7.54
C ASN A 307 25.33 5.07 7.58
N ALA A 308 24.89 6.33 7.70
CA ALA A 308 25.78 7.47 7.59
C ALA A 308 26.87 7.47 8.68
N ASP A 309 26.57 6.97 9.88
CA ASP A 309 27.56 6.89 10.97
C ASP A 309 28.57 5.74 10.76
N ARG A 310 28.11 4.62 10.16
CA ARG A 310 29.02 3.56 9.69
C ARG A 310 29.90 4.04 8.54
N GLN A 311 29.35 4.81 7.61
CA GLN A 311 30.09 5.33 6.46
C GLN A 311 31.07 6.42 6.88
N ALA A 312 30.74 7.26 7.86
CA ALA A 312 31.67 8.23 8.46
C ALA A 312 32.86 7.53 9.11
N ASN A 313 32.63 6.41 9.82
CA ASN A 313 33.68 5.62 10.46
C ASN A 313 34.44 4.68 9.50
N CYS A 314 33.90 4.41 8.31
CA CYS A 314 34.55 3.60 7.27
C CYS A 314 35.21 4.44 6.16
N ARG A 315 35.36 5.76 6.32
CA ARG A 315 36.06 6.57 5.30
C ARG A 315 37.56 6.27 5.27
N LEU A 316 37.93 5.50 4.25
CA LEU A 316 39.08 5.79 3.39
C LEU A 316 39.06 7.29 2.99
N PRO A 317 40.24 7.92 2.77
CA PRO A 317 40.42 9.37 2.74
C PRO A 317 39.51 10.13 1.75
N ASP A 318 39.19 11.35 2.17
CA ASP A 318 38.06 12.24 1.85
C ASP A 318 37.85 12.72 0.39
N ALA A 319 38.30 12.00 -0.63
CA ALA A 319 38.32 12.52 -2.00
C ALA A 319 36.98 12.47 -2.78
N ALA A 320 35.84 12.07 -2.20
CA ALA A 320 34.65 11.74 -3.01
C ALA A 320 33.27 12.12 -2.44
N ILE A 321 33.16 13.19 -1.64
CA ILE A 321 31.85 13.85 -1.45
C ILE A 321 31.87 15.19 -2.16
N HIS A 322 31.87 15.12 -3.49
CA HIS A 322 31.34 16.23 -4.27
C HIS A 322 29.85 16.40 -3.93
N ARG A 323 29.46 17.63 -3.58
CA ARG A 323 28.12 18.14 -3.88
C ARG A 323 27.80 17.65 -5.30
N MET A 324 26.78 16.82 -5.48
CA MET A 324 26.40 16.38 -6.81
C MET A 324 26.18 17.65 -7.66
N PRO A 325 26.93 17.85 -8.76
CA PRO A 325 26.58 18.90 -9.70
C PRO A 325 25.17 18.60 -10.22
N ALA A 326 24.41 19.66 -10.50
CA ALA A 326 23.19 19.54 -11.30
C ALA A 326 23.54 18.71 -12.55
N ASP A 327 22.77 17.66 -12.80
CA ASP A 327 22.98 16.76 -13.94
C ASP A 327 22.92 17.59 -15.23
N PRO A 328 24.04 17.80 -15.95
CA PRO A 328 24.07 18.69 -17.12
C PRO A 328 23.35 18.09 -18.34
N HIS A 329 22.85 16.86 -18.24
CA HIS A 329 22.05 16.22 -19.29
C HIS A 329 20.55 16.53 -19.21
N LEU A 330 20.14 17.52 -18.41
CA LEU A 330 18.78 18.04 -18.39
C LEU A 330 18.57 19.30 -19.24
N ASP A 331 19.63 19.95 -19.74
CA ASP A 331 19.56 21.21 -20.51
C ASP A 331 20.24 21.13 -21.89
N ALA A 332 20.09 20.03 -22.63
CA ALA A 332 20.49 19.98 -24.04
C ALA A 332 19.43 19.27 -24.91
N ALA A 333 18.65 20.12 -25.60
CA ALA A 333 17.74 19.89 -26.74
C ALA A 333 16.57 18.91 -26.55
#